data_AF-A0A8B8A3N3-F1
#
_entry.id   AF-A0A8B8A3N3-F1
#
_cell.length_a   1.000
_cell.length_b   1.000
_cell.length_c   1.000
_cell.angle_alpha   90.00
_cell.angle_beta   90.00
_cell.angle_gamma   90.00
#
_symmetry.space_group_name_H-M   'P 1'
#
loop_
_entity.id
_entity.type
_entity.pdbx_description
1 polymer ?
#
loop_
_entity_poly.entity_id
_entity_poly.type
_entity_poly.pdbx_seq_one_letter_code
_entity_poly.pdbx_strand_id
1 'polypeptide(L)'
;MIRALLCCVGVVSVLGHPQYRDTIPNGYSVFNPCGSNFWEAVGHYNDIHHTHDKNPFVFVSSHPYYRDRIPNGYAVSNPCGAGFWEAVGHYDPNHHTIDKNPFGLAFAAAGHQWTTTLCQADSDGDGTSNGAELGDPNCVWTVGATPERSSTGQPGICEPVGSGLCASKAFQCGCHGHQCIG
;
A
#
# COMPACT_ATOMS: atom_id res chain seq x y z
N MET A 1 44.68 -5.24 -45.85
CA MET A 1 44.51 -3.97 -45.11
C MET A 1 43.30 -3.30 -45.77
N ILE A 2 42.14 -3.01 -45.16
CA ILE A 2 41.73 -2.65 -43.80
C ILE A 2 40.32 -3.22 -43.57
N ARG A 3 40.05 -3.74 -42.36
CA ARG A 3 38.69 -4.03 -41.85
C ARG A 3 38.06 -2.69 -41.43
N ALA A 4 36.85 -2.40 -41.88
CA ALA A 4 36.03 -1.32 -41.33
C ALA A 4 34.71 -1.91 -40.81
N LEU A 5 34.56 -1.88 -39.49
CA LEU A 5 33.37 -2.21 -38.72
C LEU A 5 32.38 -1.03 -38.72
N LEU A 6 31.08 -1.37 -38.70
CA LEU A 6 29.93 -0.71 -38.06
C LEU A 6 29.77 0.83 -38.10
N CYS A 7 28.59 1.29 -38.52
CA CYS A 7 27.57 1.79 -37.57
C CYS A 7 26.23 2.06 -38.28
N CYS A 8 25.24 1.18 -38.09
CA CYS A 8 23.84 1.50 -38.38
C CYS A 8 23.31 2.35 -37.23
N VAL A 9 23.23 3.67 -37.42
CA VAL A 9 22.55 4.56 -36.46
C VAL A 9 21.05 4.43 -36.71
N GLY A 10 20.41 3.52 -35.99
CA GLY A 10 18.96 3.47 -35.88
C GLY A 10 18.47 4.64 -35.05
N VAL A 11 17.97 5.68 -35.70
CA VAL A 11 17.24 6.77 -35.04
C VAL A 11 15.86 6.24 -34.68
N VAL A 12 15.67 5.84 -33.42
CA VAL A 12 14.35 5.54 -32.87
C VAL A 12 13.75 6.86 -32.41
N SER A 13 12.85 7.42 -33.21
CA SER A 13 12.03 8.58 -32.84
C SER A 13 11.07 8.15 -31.72
N VAL A 14 11.36 8.53 -30.47
CA VAL A 14 10.43 8.31 -29.34
C VAL A 14 9.31 9.35 -29.46
N LEU A 15 8.18 8.93 -30.02
CA LEU A 15 6.94 9.72 -29.97
C LEU A 15 6.39 9.66 -28.54
N GLY A 16 6.70 10.68 -27.72
CA GLY A 16 6.05 10.86 -26.41
C GLY A 16 4.54 11.07 -26.59
N HIS A 17 3.74 10.23 -25.97
CA HIS A 17 2.27 10.27 -25.91
C HIS A 17 1.84 10.07 -24.44
N PRO A 18 0.65 10.55 -24.03
CA PRO A 18 0.35 11.90 -23.57
C PRO A 18 0.25 11.98 -22.02
N GLN A 19 0.05 13.20 -21.54
CA GLN A 19 0.17 13.67 -20.17
C GLN A 19 -0.94 13.06 -19.29
N TYR A 20 -0.55 12.28 -18.26
CA TYR A 20 -1.45 11.61 -17.31
C TYR A 20 -2.52 12.52 -16.68
N ARG A 21 -2.26 13.83 -16.66
CA ARG A 21 -3.17 14.91 -16.22
C ARG A 21 -4.57 14.83 -16.86
N ASP A 22 -4.69 14.38 -18.10
CA ASP A 22 -5.96 14.33 -18.84
C ASP A 22 -6.87 13.16 -18.42
N THR A 23 -6.30 12.16 -17.74
CA THR A 23 -7.01 10.93 -17.33
C THR A 23 -7.48 10.96 -15.88
N ILE A 24 -7.13 12.01 -15.13
CA ILE A 24 -7.46 12.14 -13.71
C ILE A 24 -8.65 13.09 -13.56
N PRO A 25 -9.79 12.64 -12.97
CA PRO A 25 -10.87 13.55 -12.57
C PRO A 25 -10.33 14.68 -11.69
N ASN A 26 -10.55 15.94 -12.08
CA ASN A 26 -10.00 17.15 -11.47
C ASN A 26 -8.46 17.33 -11.57
N GLY A 27 -7.77 16.64 -12.48
CA GLY A 27 -6.32 16.75 -12.68
C GLY A 27 -5.83 18.17 -13.02
N TYR A 28 -6.72 19.01 -13.56
CA TYR A 28 -6.47 20.43 -13.87
C TYR A 28 -6.69 21.38 -12.68
N SER A 29 -7.26 20.89 -11.59
CA SER A 29 -7.73 21.71 -10.46
C SER A 29 -6.96 21.44 -9.17
N VAL A 30 -5.89 20.65 -9.23
CA VAL A 30 -5.03 20.39 -8.06
C VAL A 30 -4.22 21.65 -7.77
N PHE A 31 -4.58 22.30 -6.68
CA PHE A 31 -3.96 23.54 -6.21
C PHE A 31 -2.55 23.26 -5.66
N ASN A 32 -1.59 24.11 -6.02
CA ASN A 32 -0.24 24.08 -5.46
C ASN A 32 -0.17 24.98 -4.22
N PRO A 33 0.01 24.44 -3.00
CA PRO A 33 0.06 25.25 -1.79
C PRO A 33 1.32 26.12 -1.68
N CYS A 34 2.32 25.91 -2.55
CA CYS A 34 3.58 26.65 -2.55
C CYS A 34 3.66 27.75 -3.63
N GLY A 35 2.57 28.05 -4.36
CA GLY A 35 2.55 29.10 -5.39
C GLY A 35 1.17 29.41 -5.97
N SER A 36 1.05 30.43 -6.84
CA SER A 36 -0.25 30.92 -7.36
C SER A 36 -0.79 30.16 -8.58
N ASN A 37 -0.21 29.02 -8.95
CA ASN A 37 -0.55 28.27 -10.17
C ASN A 37 -0.99 26.83 -9.84
N PHE A 38 -1.77 26.20 -10.73
CA PHE A 38 -2.12 24.78 -10.64
C PHE A 38 -0.90 23.90 -10.98
N TRP A 39 -0.84 22.67 -10.45
CA TRP A 39 0.25 21.74 -10.77
C TRP A 39 0.23 21.37 -12.26
N GLU A 40 1.27 21.75 -13.01
CA GLU A 40 1.36 21.46 -14.45
C GLU A 40 1.53 19.96 -14.75
N ALA A 41 1.93 19.17 -13.76
CA ALA A 41 2.33 17.78 -13.91
C ALA A 41 1.79 16.89 -12.78
N VAL A 42 0.47 16.92 -12.55
CA VAL A 42 -0.21 15.95 -11.67
C VAL A 42 0.01 14.55 -12.25
N GLY A 43 0.72 13.70 -11.50
CA GLY A 43 1.11 12.36 -11.92
C GLY A 43 2.47 12.25 -12.63
N HIS A 44 3.29 13.31 -12.70
CA HIS A 44 4.68 13.21 -13.15
C HIS A 44 5.64 13.15 -11.96
N TYR A 45 6.58 12.20 -12.02
CA TYR A 45 7.68 12.03 -11.09
C TYR A 45 8.71 13.18 -11.28
N ASN A 46 9.08 13.86 -10.20
CA ASN A 46 10.17 14.84 -10.17
C ASN A 46 11.39 14.21 -9.46
N ASP A 47 12.50 14.11 -10.18
CA ASP A 47 13.79 13.55 -9.72
C ASP A 47 14.45 14.31 -8.55
N ILE A 48 13.88 15.41 -8.06
CA ILE A 48 14.53 16.27 -7.04
C ILE A 48 14.15 15.88 -5.60
N HIS A 49 13.11 15.07 -5.34
CA HIS A 49 12.64 14.85 -3.96
C HIS A 49 12.58 13.41 -3.42
N HIS A 50 13.00 12.38 -4.16
CA HIS A 50 13.04 11.02 -3.59
C HIS A 50 14.37 10.33 -3.87
N THR A 51 14.99 9.91 -2.77
CA THR A 51 16.24 9.16 -2.63
C THR A 51 16.52 8.22 -3.80
N HIS A 52 17.70 8.40 -4.40
CA HIS A 52 18.40 7.44 -5.24
C HIS A 52 18.23 6.01 -4.67
N ASP A 53 17.51 5.14 -5.40
CA ASP A 53 17.65 3.67 -5.44
C ASP A 53 16.38 2.89 -5.84
N LYS A 54 15.34 3.53 -6.41
CA LYS A 54 14.19 2.77 -6.96
C LYS A 54 14.15 2.81 -8.49
N ASN A 55 14.42 1.64 -9.06
CA ASN A 55 14.37 1.26 -10.47
C ASN A 55 13.21 1.97 -11.24
N PRO A 56 13.49 2.71 -12.34
CA PRO A 56 12.52 3.58 -13.03
C PRO A 56 11.41 2.86 -13.82
N PHE A 57 11.19 1.56 -13.61
CA PHE A 57 10.20 0.76 -14.35
C PHE A 57 9.03 0.24 -13.50
N VAL A 58 8.93 0.59 -12.22
CA VAL A 58 7.84 0.11 -11.37
C VAL A 58 6.70 1.15 -11.32
N PHE A 59 5.65 0.90 -12.10
CA PHE A 59 4.39 1.62 -11.95
C PHE A 59 3.78 1.26 -10.59
N VAL A 60 3.73 2.23 -9.67
CA VAL A 60 3.03 2.08 -8.39
C VAL A 60 1.58 2.52 -8.60
N SER A 61 0.67 1.54 -8.69
CA SER A 61 -0.76 1.82 -8.69
C SER A 61 -1.25 1.87 -7.23
N SER A 62 -1.63 3.06 -6.78
CA SER A 62 -2.29 3.24 -5.48
C SER A 62 -3.75 2.81 -5.57
N HIS A 63 -4.21 1.95 -4.66
CA HIS A 63 -5.57 1.43 -4.68
C HIS A 63 -6.27 1.70 -3.32
N PRO A 64 -6.56 2.97 -3.00
CA PRO A 64 -7.15 3.33 -1.70
C PRO A 64 -8.51 2.65 -1.45
N TYR A 65 -9.23 2.27 -2.51
CA TYR A 65 -10.53 1.58 -2.45
C TYR A 65 -10.45 0.13 -1.93
N TYR A 66 -9.26 -0.46 -1.76
CA TYR A 66 -9.17 -1.81 -1.18
C TYR A 66 -9.59 -1.85 0.29
N ARG A 67 -9.55 -0.71 0.99
CA ARG A 67 -10.11 -0.59 2.35
C ARG A 67 -11.63 -0.73 2.37
N ASP A 68 -12.32 -0.36 1.28
CA ASP A 68 -13.76 -0.61 1.13
C ASP A 68 -14.10 -2.09 0.92
N ARG A 69 -13.10 -2.91 0.59
CA ARG A 69 -13.26 -4.34 0.28
C ARG A 69 -12.93 -5.27 1.44
N ILE A 70 -12.69 -4.71 2.63
CA ILE A 70 -12.40 -5.47 3.84
C ILE A 70 -13.22 -4.88 5.01
N PRO A 71 -13.63 -5.70 5.99
CA PRO A 71 -14.36 -5.19 7.15
C PRO A 71 -13.47 -4.24 7.96
N ASN A 72 -14.08 -3.16 8.47
CA ASN A 72 -13.39 -2.10 9.23
C ASN A 72 -12.11 -1.55 8.58
N GLY A 73 -11.95 -1.58 7.25
CA GLY A 73 -10.72 -1.14 6.57
C GLY A 73 -10.32 0.32 6.85
N TYR A 74 -11.22 1.13 7.40
CA TYR A 74 -10.96 2.51 7.83
C TYR A 74 -10.71 2.69 9.33
N ALA A 75 -10.90 1.64 10.13
CA ALA A 75 -10.89 1.68 11.59
C ALA A 75 -9.91 0.67 12.22
N VAL A 76 -8.97 0.13 11.44
CA VAL A 76 -7.94 -0.78 11.95
C VAL A 76 -6.92 0.02 12.77
N SER A 77 -6.76 -0.34 14.04
CA SER A 77 -5.90 0.39 14.99
C SER A 77 -4.42 0.24 14.66
N ASN A 78 -3.62 1.29 14.91
CA ASN A 78 -2.18 1.19 14.79
C ASN A 78 -1.58 0.37 15.97
N PRO A 79 -0.90 -0.77 15.71
CA PRO A 79 -0.36 -1.63 16.76
C PRO A 79 0.82 -0.98 17.50
N CYS A 80 1.39 0.10 16.96
CA CYS A 80 2.55 0.82 17.50
C CYS A 80 2.18 2.11 18.25
N GLY A 81 0.90 2.45 18.40
CA GLY A 81 0.51 3.66 19.10
C GLY A 81 -0.93 4.11 18.85
N ALA A 82 -1.13 5.43 18.83
CA ALA A 82 -2.44 6.02 18.59
C ALA A 82 -2.74 6.14 17.09
N GLY A 83 -4.03 6.16 16.76
CA GLY A 83 -4.52 6.37 15.39
C GLY A 83 -4.86 5.07 14.66
N PHE A 84 -5.20 5.23 13.39
CA PHE A 84 -5.57 4.13 12.50
C PHE A 84 -4.46 3.83 11.51
N TRP A 85 -4.43 2.59 11.05
CA TRP A 85 -3.53 2.11 10.01
C TRP A 85 -4.19 2.34 8.66
N GLU A 86 -3.76 3.38 7.95
CA GLU A 86 -4.42 3.81 6.72
C GLU A 86 -4.10 2.88 5.54
N ALA A 87 -2.96 2.17 5.61
CA ALA A 87 -2.47 1.28 4.56
C ALA A 87 -2.56 -0.22 4.96
N VAL A 88 -3.76 -0.70 5.29
CA VAL A 88 -3.98 -2.12 5.63
C VAL A 88 -3.49 -3.03 4.49
N GLY A 89 -2.61 -3.97 4.81
CA GLY A 89 -1.92 -4.82 3.82
C GLY A 89 -0.46 -4.41 3.53
N HIS A 90 0.00 -3.31 4.12
CA HIS A 90 1.38 -2.82 4.04
C HIS A 90 2.01 -2.70 5.43
N TYR A 91 3.34 -2.66 5.49
CA TYR A 91 4.10 -2.49 6.74
C TYR A 91 4.27 -1.03 7.17
N ASP A 92 4.05 -0.07 6.29
CA ASP A 92 4.06 1.35 6.63
C ASP A 92 2.60 1.83 6.80
N PRO A 93 2.24 2.46 7.92
CA PRO A 93 0.86 2.90 8.21
C PRO A 93 0.33 3.99 7.29
N ASN A 94 1.21 4.85 6.79
CA ASN A 94 0.86 6.12 6.13
C ASN A 94 1.35 6.17 4.68
N HIS A 95 2.40 5.41 4.34
CA HIS A 95 2.94 5.35 3.00
C HIS A 95 2.54 4.04 2.32
N HIS A 96 1.89 4.17 1.16
CA HIS A 96 1.54 3.05 0.29
C HIS A 96 2.81 2.52 -0.40
N THR A 97 3.65 1.84 0.37
CA THR A 97 4.88 1.22 -0.16
C THR A 97 4.53 0.03 -1.07
N ILE A 98 5.49 -0.39 -1.88
CA ILE A 98 5.33 -1.61 -2.71
C ILE A 98 5.35 -2.86 -1.82
N ASP A 99 5.96 -2.76 -0.64
CA ASP A 99 6.14 -3.88 0.27
C ASP A 99 4.83 -4.20 0.95
N LYS A 100 4.37 -5.43 0.73
CA LYS A 100 3.13 -5.96 1.30
C LYS A 100 3.46 -6.76 2.55
N ASN A 101 2.61 -6.64 3.55
CA ASN A 101 2.61 -7.57 4.68
C ASN A 101 1.93 -8.90 4.25
N PRO A 102 1.97 -9.95 5.09
CA PRO A 102 1.39 -11.25 4.75
C PRO A 102 -0.09 -11.17 4.37
N PHE A 103 -0.88 -10.33 5.04
CA PHE A 103 -2.26 -10.08 4.67
C PHE A 103 -2.40 -9.46 3.28
N GLY A 104 -1.61 -8.44 2.95
CA GLY A 104 -1.63 -7.80 1.63
C GLY A 104 -1.28 -8.78 0.50
N LEU A 105 -0.39 -9.74 0.78
CA LEU A 105 -0.07 -10.84 -0.14
C LEU A 105 -1.23 -11.83 -0.27
N ALA A 106 -1.83 -12.25 0.85
CA ALA A 106 -2.98 -13.16 0.88
C ALA A 106 -4.21 -12.54 0.20
N PHE A 107 -4.49 -11.27 0.44
CA PHE A 107 -5.57 -10.52 -0.20
C PHE A 107 -5.34 -10.39 -1.70
N ALA A 108 -4.11 -10.14 -2.14
CA ALA A 108 -3.77 -10.14 -3.57
C ALA A 108 -3.95 -11.53 -4.20
N ALA A 109 -3.54 -12.60 -3.51
CA ALA A 109 -3.74 -13.97 -3.96
C ALA A 109 -5.22 -14.38 -4.03
N ALA A 110 -6.06 -13.81 -3.16
CA ALA A 110 -7.51 -13.93 -3.20
C ALA A 110 -8.17 -13.05 -4.28
N GLY A 111 -7.39 -12.41 -5.16
CA GLY A 111 -7.91 -11.54 -6.21
C GLY A 111 -8.48 -10.22 -5.69
N HIS A 112 -8.00 -9.74 -4.53
CA HIS A 112 -8.46 -8.53 -3.85
C HIS A 112 -9.95 -8.59 -3.48
N GLN A 113 -10.38 -9.76 -2.98
CA GLN A 113 -11.73 -10.03 -2.51
C GLN A 113 -11.70 -10.58 -1.08
N TRP A 114 -12.67 -10.14 -0.27
CA TRP A 114 -12.93 -10.71 1.04
C TRP A 114 -13.63 -12.06 0.90
N THR A 115 -12.82 -13.12 0.80
CA THR A 115 -13.30 -14.50 0.70
C THR A 115 -13.35 -15.16 2.08
N THR A 116 -14.18 -16.17 2.26
CA THR A 116 -14.21 -16.97 3.50
C THR A 116 -12.83 -17.56 3.82
N THR A 117 -12.10 -18.04 2.81
CA THR A 117 -10.74 -18.56 3.00
C THR A 117 -9.78 -17.49 3.51
N LEU A 118 -9.83 -16.27 2.95
CA LEU A 118 -9.02 -15.17 3.45
C LEU A 118 -9.46 -14.79 4.87
N CYS A 119 -10.75 -14.66 5.14
CA CYS A 119 -11.26 -14.30 6.45
C CYS A 119 -10.83 -15.30 7.56
N GLN A 120 -10.83 -16.59 7.26
CA GLN A 120 -10.46 -17.65 8.21
C GLN A 120 -8.94 -17.84 8.36
N ALA A 121 -8.14 -17.30 7.44
CA ALA A 121 -6.69 -17.41 7.52
C ALA A 121 -6.13 -16.54 8.65
N ASP A 122 -5.06 -17.03 9.27
CA ASP A 122 -4.18 -16.28 10.17
C ASP A 122 -2.93 -15.92 9.34
N SER A 123 -2.91 -14.71 8.74
CA SER A 123 -1.91 -14.41 7.71
C SER A 123 -0.53 -14.11 8.30
N ASP A 124 -0.49 -13.48 9.46
CA ASP A 124 0.75 -13.10 10.15
C ASP A 124 1.19 -14.10 11.22
N GLY A 125 0.36 -15.09 11.55
CA GLY A 125 0.71 -16.23 12.39
C GLY A 125 0.74 -15.89 13.87
N ASP A 126 -0.09 -14.95 14.32
CA ASP A 126 -0.20 -14.57 15.73
C ASP A 126 -1.22 -15.41 16.52
N GLY A 127 -1.94 -16.30 15.82
CA GLY A 127 -2.97 -17.17 16.38
C GLY A 127 -4.39 -16.63 16.22
N THR A 128 -4.58 -15.46 15.63
CA THR A 128 -5.87 -14.84 15.36
C THR A 128 -6.18 -14.87 13.87
N SER A 129 -7.44 -15.09 13.49
CA SER A 129 -7.81 -15.01 12.08
C SER A 129 -8.01 -13.57 11.62
N ASN A 130 -7.73 -13.30 10.35
CA ASN A 130 -7.95 -12.01 9.70
C ASN A 130 -9.35 -11.46 9.98
N GLY A 131 -10.37 -12.33 9.94
CA GLY A 131 -11.75 -11.98 10.22
C GLY A 131 -11.98 -11.58 11.67
N ALA A 132 -11.43 -12.33 12.64
CA ALA A 132 -11.56 -11.96 14.04
C ALA A 132 -10.92 -10.59 14.33
N GLU A 133 -9.79 -10.29 13.70
CA GLU A 133 -9.07 -9.02 13.85
C GLU A 133 -9.75 -7.85 13.15
N LEU A 134 -10.25 -8.05 11.93
CA LEU A 134 -10.95 -7.01 11.17
C LEU A 134 -12.44 -6.88 11.53
N GLY A 135 -12.93 -7.68 12.47
CA GLY A 135 -14.28 -7.57 13.02
C GLY A 135 -15.39 -8.30 12.24
N ASP A 136 -15.02 -9.34 11.52
CA ASP A 136 -15.87 -10.34 10.87
C ASP A 136 -15.49 -11.77 11.33
N PRO A 137 -15.64 -12.12 12.63
CA PRO A 137 -15.19 -13.40 13.17
C PRO A 137 -15.94 -14.61 12.60
N ASN A 138 -17.16 -14.41 12.11
CA ASN A 138 -17.98 -15.46 11.50
C ASN A 138 -17.84 -15.54 9.97
N CYS A 139 -17.05 -14.67 9.35
CA CYS A 139 -16.81 -14.63 7.91
C CYS A 139 -18.08 -14.47 7.06
N VAL A 140 -18.98 -13.59 7.51
CA VAL A 140 -20.26 -13.30 6.86
C VAL A 140 -20.32 -11.90 6.26
N TRP A 141 -19.33 -11.05 6.55
CA TRP A 141 -19.30 -9.70 6.02
C TRP A 141 -19.18 -9.73 4.50
N THR A 142 -19.89 -8.79 3.86
CA THR A 142 -19.85 -8.57 2.42
C THR A 142 -19.63 -7.09 2.15
N VAL A 143 -19.08 -6.75 0.97
CA VAL A 143 -18.72 -5.39 0.61
C VAL A 143 -19.89 -4.41 0.83
N GLY A 144 -19.65 -3.38 1.63
CA GLY A 144 -20.64 -2.35 1.98
C GLY A 144 -21.55 -2.68 3.18
N ALA A 145 -21.48 -3.90 3.73
CA ALA A 145 -22.20 -4.24 4.96
C ALA A 145 -21.54 -3.60 6.20
N THR A 146 -22.28 -3.52 7.29
CA THR A 146 -21.72 -3.17 8.60
C THR A 146 -20.98 -4.39 9.17
N PRO A 147 -19.70 -4.29 9.58
CA PRO A 147 -18.99 -5.35 10.29
C PRO A 147 -19.71 -5.76 11.58
N GLU A 148 -19.59 -7.03 11.97
CA GLU A 148 -20.27 -7.56 13.16
C GLU A 148 -19.79 -6.90 14.46
N ARG A 149 -18.51 -6.52 14.48
CA ARG A 149 -17.83 -5.90 15.61
C ARG A 149 -16.77 -4.93 15.12
N SER A 150 -16.26 -4.10 16.03
CA SER A 150 -15.07 -3.30 15.78
C SER A 150 -13.85 -4.19 15.55
N SER A 151 -12.90 -3.71 14.74
CA SER A 151 -11.59 -4.35 14.60
C SER A 151 -10.83 -4.35 15.92
N THR A 152 -10.09 -5.42 16.17
CA THR A 152 -9.32 -5.64 17.40
C THR A 152 -7.83 -5.88 17.16
N GLY A 153 -7.39 -6.01 15.91
CA GLY A 153 -6.00 -6.26 15.56
C GLY A 153 -5.69 -5.97 14.09
N GLN A 154 -4.47 -6.30 13.70
CA GLN A 154 -3.88 -6.11 12.38
C GLN A 154 -3.68 -7.43 11.65
N PRO A 155 -4.42 -7.72 10.58
CA PRO A 155 -4.41 -9.04 9.94
C PRO A 155 -3.08 -9.48 9.30
N GLY A 156 -2.10 -8.57 9.24
CA GLY A 156 -0.79 -8.80 8.62
C GLY A 156 0.39 -8.32 9.46
N ILE A 157 0.17 -7.97 10.72
CA ILE A 157 1.22 -7.58 11.66
C ILE A 157 1.00 -8.41 12.92
N CYS A 158 1.90 -9.37 13.15
CA CYS A 158 1.80 -10.26 14.30
C CYS A 158 1.72 -9.48 15.62
N GLU A 159 0.64 -9.66 16.36
CA GLU A 159 0.36 -8.97 17.61
C GLU A 159 0.36 -9.91 18.84
N PRO A 160 0.74 -9.42 20.03
CA PRO A 160 1.38 -8.13 20.27
C PRO A 160 2.79 -8.08 19.65
N VAL A 161 3.15 -6.93 19.08
CA VAL A 161 4.44 -6.76 18.41
C VAL A 161 5.59 -7.02 19.39
N GLY A 162 6.54 -7.86 19.00
CA GLY A 162 7.68 -8.25 19.84
C GLY A 162 7.34 -9.20 20.99
N SER A 163 6.11 -9.71 21.09
CA SER A 163 5.75 -10.79 22.01
C SER A 163 6.54 -12.08 21.70
N GLY A 164 6.53 -13.07 22.59
CA GLY A 164 7.28 -14.31 22.38
C GLY A 164 6.96 -15.02 21.06
N LEU A 165 5.71 -15.00 20.60
CA LEU A 165 5.29 -15.55 19.30
C LEU A 165 5.75 -14.67 18.13
N CYS A 166 5.75 -13.35 18.32
CA CYS A 166 6.08 -12.37 17.28
C CYS A 166 7.54 -11.90 17.29
N ALA A 167 8.39 -12.42 18.20
CA ALA A 167 9.76 -11.93 18.41
C ALA A 167 10.68 -12.13 17.19
N SER A 168 10.39 -13.13 16.35
CA SER A 168 11.13 -13.44 15.13
C SER A 168 10.60 -12.73 13.89
N LYS A 169 9.50 -11.97 14.00
CA LYS A 169 8.91 -11.25 12.88
C LYS A 169 9.77 -10.03 12.53
N ALA A 170 9.90 -9.76 11.24
CA ALA A 170 10.74 -8.68 10.74
C ALA A 170 10.17 -7.28 11.06
N PHE A 171 8.84 -7.17 11.22
CA PHE A 171 8.20 -5.92 11.60
C PHE A 171 8.44 -5.62 13.09
N GLN A 172 8.83 -4.38 13.37
CA GLN A 172 9.01 -3.86 14.72
C GLN A 172 8.44 -2.46 14.80
N CYS A 173 7.82 -2.12 15.92
CA CYS A 173 7.45 -0.74 16.20
C CYS A 173 8.72 0.07 16.51
N GLY A 174 8.99 1.10 15.72
CA GLY A 174 10.06 2.07 15.94
C GLY A 174 9.52 3.44 16.34
N CYS A 175 10.42 4.32 16.82
CA CYS A 175 10.10 5.73 17.02
C CYS A 175 11.06 6.61 16.23
N HIS A 176 10.50 7.51 15.41
CA HIS A 176 11.23 8.59 14.76
C HIS A 176 10.83 9.91 15.46
N GLY A 177 11.59 10.34 16.47
CA GLY A 177 11.29 11.52 17.27
C GLY A 177 10.27 11.25 18.40
N HIS A 178 9.29 12.15 18.60
CA HIS A 178 8.26 12.04 19.65
C HIS A 178 7.04 11.18 19.25
N GLN A 179 7.02 10.66 18.02
CA GLN A 179 5.96 9.80 17.53
C GLN A 179 6.56 8.45 17.16
N CYS A 180 5.98 7.40 17.74
CA CYS A 180 6.26 6.05 17.31
C CYS A 180 5.43 5.80 16.05
N ILE A 181 6.12 5.77 14.92
CA ILE A 181 5.57 5.49 13.61
C ILE A 181 6.40 4.31 13.11
N GLY A 182 5.72 3.22 12.76
CA GLY A 182 6.30 2.15 11.94
C GLY A 182 6.64 2.67 10.55
#